data_AF-A0AAN4ZCS0-F1
#
_entry.id   AF-A0AAN4ZCS0-F1
#
_cell.length_a   1.000
_cell.length_b   1.000
_cell.length_c   1.000
_cell.angle_alpha   90.00
_cell.angle_beta   90.00
_cell.angle_gamma   90.00
#
_symmetry.space_group_name_H-M   'P 1'
#
loop_
_entity.id
_entity.type
_entity.pdbx_description
1 polymer ?
#
loop_
_entity_poly.entity_id
_entity_poly.type
_entity_poly.pdbx_seq_one_letter_code
_entity_poly.pdbx_strand_id
1 'polypeptide(L)'
;LIAECWIPTANIDDVRATLSAGAVTAGSSIVPVLNEIDTDETPPTHFTLNKFTRGFQSIVSAYGIANYKELNPTPWCIISFPFIFAVMFGDVGHATLMLIFALALIFYSERITAVEIDDEIFSTFFNGRYIILLMGAFSFYTGFIYNDFFARSVNIFGSAWATHGNNNSCWNWKGLKDVDKWEREAAQRNRTFSIMLDPVHCYDEDVVS
;
A
#
# COMPACT_ATOMS: atom_id res chain seq x y z
N LEU A 1 -9.83 33.85 34.12
CA LEU A 1 -9.20 32.54 33.92
C LEU A 1 -7.99 32.76 33.02
N ILE A 2 -6.83 32.23 33.39
CA ILE A 2 -5.64 32.24 32.52
C ILE A 2 -5.50 30.81 32.02
N ALA A 3 -5.30 30.65 30.70
CA ALA A 3 -5.12 29.35 30.07
C ALA A 3 -3.95 29.43 29.09
N GLU A 4 -3.09 28.43 29.14
CA GLU A 4 -1.94 28.28 28.26
C GLU A 4 -2.23 27.12 27.30
N CYS A 5 -1.94 27.30 26.02
CA CYS A 5 -2.17 26.27 25.01
C CYS A 5 -1.17 26.37 23.86
N TRP A 6 -0.96 25.23 23.19
CA TRP A 6 -0.13 25.15 21.99
C TRP A 6 -0.99 25.43 20.76
N ILE A 7 -0.56 26.40 19.94
CA ILE A 7 -1.23 26.79 18.71
C ILE A 7 -0.22 26.74 17.57
N PRO A 8 -0.56 26.12 16.41
CA PRO A 8 0.27 26.24 15.22
C PRO A 8 0.38 27.70 14.80
N THR A 9 1.61 28.19 14.57
CA THR A 9 1.87 29.59 14.19
C THR A 9 1.09 30.02 12.94
N ALA A 10 0.77 29.08 12.04
CA ALA A 10 -0.01 29.33 10.83
C ALA A 10 -1.49 29.69 11.08
N ASN A 11 -2.05 29.34 12.25
CA ASN A 11 -3.47 29.50 12.55
C ASN A 11 -3.73 30.55 13.65
N ILE A 12 -2.72 31.35 14.02
CA ILE A 12 -2.85 32.31 15.11
C ILE A 12 -3.88 33.41 14.82
N ASP A 13 -3.92 33.90 13.58
CA ASP A 13 -4.87 34.92 13.15
C ASP A 13 -6.30 34.39 13.11
N ASP A 14 -6.48 33.14 12.68
CA ASP A 14 -7.79 32.46 12.68
C ASP A 14 -8.32 32.30 14.11
N VAL A 15 -7.46 31.92 15.06
CA VAL A 15 -7.82 31.80 16.47
C VAL A 15 -8.20 33.17 17.05
N ARG A 16 -7.43 34.22 16.75
CA ARG A 16 -7.76 35.58 17.20
C ARG A 16 -9.11 36.06 16.64
N ALA A 17 -9.36 35.80 15.35
CA ALA A 17 -10.62 36.15 14.70
C ALA A 17 -11.81 35.40 15.32
N THR A 18 -11.69 34.08 15.52
CA THR A 18 -12.74 33.24 16.11
C THR A 18 -13.03 33.59 17.57
N LEU A 19 -11.99 33.91 18.37
CA LEU A 19 -12.15 34.42 19.74
C LEU A 19 -12.92 35.74 19.78
N SER A 20 -12.58 36.68 18.88
CA SER A 20 -13.29 37.97 18.79
C SER A 20 -14.76 37.80 18.39
N ALA A 21 -15.04 36.92 17.43
CA ALA A 21 -16.40 36.62 16.99
C ALA A 21 -17.22 35.91 18.09
N GLY A 22 -16.60 34.99 18.83
CA GLY A 22 -17.21 34.30 19.96
C GLY A 22 -17.56 35.26 21.11
N ALA A 23 -16.70 36.23 21.40
CA ALA A 23 -16.94 37.25 22.43
C ALA A 23 -18.14 38.14 22.08
N VAL A 24 -18.24 38.57 20.81
CA VAL A 24 -19.39 39.34 20.30
C VAL A 24 -20.67 38.53 20.38
N THR A 25 -20.63 37.25 19.98
CA THR A 25 -21.80 36.35 20.01
C THR A 25 -22.29 36.10 21.44
N ALA A 26 -21.38 36.00 22.41
CA ALA A 26 -21.71 35.83 23.81
C ALA A 26 -22.21 37.12 24.51
N GLY A 27 -22.23 38.26 23.82
CA GLY A 27 -22.62 39.55 24.39
C GLY A 27 -21.67 40.04 25.49
N SER A 28 -20.44 39.50 25.55
CA SER A 28 -19.44 39.89 26.53
C SER A 28 -18.74 41.17 26.10
N SER A 29 -18.60 42.13 27.01
CA SER A 29 -17.83 43.36 26.79
C SER A 29 -16.31 43.16 26.90
N ILE A 30 -15.86 41.97 27.31
CA ILE A 30 -14.44 41.65 27.51
C ILE A 30 -13.89 41.05 26.21
N VAL A 31 -12.92 41.74 25.61
CA VAL A 31 -12.15 41.23 24.46
C VAL A 31 -11.15 40.17 24.95
N PRO A 32 -11.19 38.94 24.41
CA PRO A 32 -10.19 37.93 24.74
C PRO A 32 -8.81 38.38 24.27
N VAL A 33 -7.83 38.31 25.16
CA VAL A 33 -6.44 38.69 24.89
C VAL A 33 -5.64 37.42 24.59
N LEU A 34 -5.04 37.36 23.40
CA LEU A 34 -4.12 36.30 22.98
C LEU A 34 -2.71 36.86 22.97
N ASN A 35 -1.87 36.40 23.90
CA ASN A 35 -0.47 36.77 24.02
C ASN A 35 0.42 35.56 23.67
N GLU A 36 1.45 35.81 22.88
CA GLU A 36 2.52 34.84 22.65
C GLU A 36 3.49 34.88 23.84
N ILE A 37 3.86 33.71 24.33
CA ILE A 37 4.74 33.52 25.49
C ILE A 37 5.93 32.70 25.01
N ASP A 38 7.15 33.17 25.27
CA ASP A 38 8.36 32.40 25.03
C ASP A 38 8.51 31.35 26.13
N THR A 39 8.72 30.09 25.72
CA THR A 39 8.93 28.95 26.62
C THR A 39 10.05 28.06 26.07
N ASP A 40 10.81 27.45 26.98
CA ASP A 40 11.85 26.46 26.65
C ASP A 40 11.28 25.03 26.56
N GLU A 41 9.98 24.84 26.83
CA GLU A 41 9.32 23.54 26.72
C GLU A 41 9.25 23.05 25.26
N THR A 42 9.39 21.73 25.07
CA THR A 42 9.29 21.13 23.73
C THR A 42 7.83 21.15 23.26
N PRO A 43 7.50 21.87 22.18
CA PRO A 43 6.14 21.92 21.66
C PRO A 43 5.70 20.56 21.07
N PRO A 44 4.38 20.29 21.02
CA PRO A 44 3.86 19.08 20.41
C PRO A 44 4.05 19.07 18.88
N THR A 45 4.24 17.88 18.32
CA THR A 45 4.36 17.67 16.87
C THR A 45 2.98 17.56 16.23
N HIS A 46 2.71 18.39 15.22
CA HIS A 46 1.46 18.36 14.45
C HIS A 46 1.75 18.15 12.97
N PHE A 47 1.09 17.16 12.36
CA PHE A 47 1.18 16.88 10.93
C PHE A 47 -0.13 17.27 10.22
N THR A 48 -0.04 18.03 9.14
CA THR A 48 -1.18 18.34 8.28
C THR A 48 -1.46 17.16 7.34
N LEU A 49 -2.51 16.38 7.65
CA LEU A 49 -2.83 15.14 6.94
C LEU A 49 -4.04 15.30 6.02
N ASN A 50 -3.99 14.67 4.86
CA ASN A 50 -5.14 14.54 3.96
C ASN A 50 -5.83 13.17 4.19
N LYS A 51 -6.95 12.91 3.50
CA LYS A 51 -7.69 11.64 3.64
C LYS A 51 -6.84 10.41 3.28
N PHE A 52 -5.82 10.58 2.45
CA PHE A 52 -4.95 9.51 1.96
C PHE A 52 -3.78 9.23 2.92
N THR A 53 -3.07 10.27 3.37
CA THR A 53 -1.89 10.16 4.24
C THR A 53 -2.23 9.85 5.69
N ARG A 54 -3.48 10.09 6.12
CA ARG A 54 -3.93 9.82 7.49
C ARG A 54 -3.72 8.36 7.91
N GLY A 55 -4.06 7.40 7.04
CA GLY A 55 -3.89 5.98 7.34
C GLY A 55 -2.42 5.60 7.55
N PHE A 56 -1.54 6.05 6.64
CA PHE A 56 -0.11 5.82 6.74
C PHE A 56 0.52 6.48 7.97
N GLN A 57 0.12 7.72 8.27
CA GLN A 57 0.58 8.41 9.47
C GLN A 57 0.15 7.68 10.73
N SER A 58 -1.06 7.11 10.77
CA SER A 58 -1.53 6.34 11.93
C SER A 58 -0.64 5.13 12.19
N ILE A 59 -0.18 4.44 11.15
CA ILE A 59 0.74 3.30 11.27
C ILE A 59 2.10 3.76 11.80
N VAL A 60 2.65 4.83 11.24
CA VAL A 60 3.95 5.38 11.67
C VAL A 60 3.89 5.86 13.12
N SER A 61 2.85 6.62 13.47
CA SER A 61 2.64 7.14 14.82
C SER A 61 2.38 6.05 15.86
N ALA A 62 1.88 4.88 15.45
CA ALA A 62 1.72 3.72 16.34
C ALA A 62 3.06 3.14 16.79
N TYR A 63 4.13 3.31 16.00
CA TYR A 63 5.49 2.95 16.41
C TYR A 63 6.08 3.99 17.37
N GLY A 64 5.85 5.27 17.10
CA GLY A 64 6.28 6.37 17.95
C GLY A 64 5.94 7.72 17.33
N ILE A 65 5.74 8.72 18.19
CA ILE A 65 5.53 10.11 17.75
C ILE A 65 6.90 10.75 17.52
N ALA A 66 7.09 11.35 16.35
CA ALA A 66 8.34 12.03 16.01
C ALA A 66 8.55 13.28 16.87
N ASN A 67 9.82 13.62 17.12
CA ASN A 67 10.18 14.82 17.87
C ASN A 67 9.79 16.08 17.11
N TYR A 68 9.71 17.20 17.84
CA TYR A 68 9.37 18.48 17.23
C TYR A 68 10.38 18.85 16.14
N LYS A 69 9.85 19.21 14.96
CA LYS A 69 10.64 19.53 13.74
C LYS A 69 11.55 18.39 13.26
N GLU A 70 11.28 17.15 13.64
CA GLU A 70 11.92 15.98 13.06
C GLU A 70 11.35 15.67 11.66
N LEU A 71 12.14 15.01 10.82
CA LEU A 71 11.70 14.57 9.49
C LEU A 71 10.61 13.50 9.63
N ASN A 72 9.46 13.72 9.00
CA ASN A 72 8.39 12.73 8.97
C ASN A 72 8.75 11.56 8.03
N PRO A 73 8.79 10.30 8.50
CA PRO A 73 9.07 9.15 7.63
C PRO A 73 7.85 8.71 6.79
N THR A 74 6.64 9.18 7.11
CA THR A 74 5.39 8.79 6.43
C THR A 74 5.44 8.91 4.90
N PRO A 75 5.96 9.99 4.27
CA PRO A 75 6.04 10.09 2.82
C PRO A 75 6.82 8.94 2.16
N TRP A 76 7.87 8.44 2.81
CA TRP A 76 8.64 7.30 2.34
C TRP A 76 7.85 6.00 2.51
N CYS A 77 7.22 5.84 3.67
CA CYS A 77 6.41 4.66 3.99
C CYS A 77 5.21 4.48 3.04
N ILE A 78 4.64 5.56 2.47
CA ILE A 78 3.51 5.46 1.52
C ILE A 78 3.81 4.54 0.34
N ILE A 79 5.05 4.52 -0.14
CA ILE A 79 5.46 3.70 -1.29
C ILE A 79 6.20 2.44 -0.84
N SER A 80 7.16 2.56 0.08
CA SER A 80 8.00 1.43 0.46
C SER A 80 7.22 0.33 1.18
N PHE A 81 6.27 0.68 2.05
CA PHE A 81 5.52 -0.30 2.82
C PHE A 81 4.63 -1.18 1.91
N PRO A 82 3.77 -0.62 1.04
CA PRO A 82 3.00 -1.44 0.11
C PRO A 82 3.84 -2.21 -0.91
N PHE A 83 4.99 -1.67 -1.32
CA PHE A 83 5.90 -2.35 -2.23
C PHE A 83 6.55 -3.59 -1.61
N ILE A 84 7.05 -3.48 -0.37
CA ILE A 84 7.61 -4.64 0.35
C ILE A 84 6.52 -5.69 0.58
N PHE A 85 5.31 -5.27 0.95
CA PHE A 85 4.15 -6.16 1.05
C PHE A 85 3.89 -6.91 -0.27
N ALA A 86 3.93 -6.21 -1.40
CA ALA A 86 3.68 -6.79 -2.72
C ALA A 86 4.71 -7.85 -3.12
N VAL A 87 5.98 -7.65 -2.78
CA VAL A 87 7.04 -8.66 -3.03
C VAL A 87 6.76 -9.95 -2.24
N MET A 88 6.19 -9.84 -1.04
CA MET A 88 5.86 -10.99 -0.18
C MET A 88 4.54 -11.68 -0.56
N PHE A 89 3.55 -10.92 -1.02
CA PHE A 89 2.20 -11.42 -1.34
C PHE A 89 1.98 -11.76 -2.81
N GLY A 90 2.97 -11.51 -3.68
CA GLY A 90 2.88 -11.41 -5.15
C GLY A 90 2.13 -12.51 -5.91
N ASP A 91 0.81 -12.51 -5.83
CA ASP A 91 -0.13 -13.33 -6.60
C ASP A 91 -1.18 -12.42 -7.23
N VAL A 92 -1.36 -12.53 -8.56
CA VAL A 92 -2.30 -11.68 -9.31
C VAL A 92 -3.75 -11.94 -8.91
N GLY A 93 -4.13 -13.19 -8.66
CA GLY A 93 -5.49 -13.59 -8.30
C GLY A 93 -5.91 -13.01 -6.95
N HIS A 94 -5.09 -13.26 -5.92
CA HIS A 94 -5.35 -12.73 -4.59
C HIS A 94 -5.27 -11.20 -4.52
N ALA A 95 -4.30 -10.59 -5.23
CA ALA A 95 -4.20 -9.15 -5.33
C ALA A 95 -5.41 -8.50 -6.02
N THR A 96 -5.99 -9.16 -7.02
CA THR A 96 -7.21 -8.68 -7.71
C THR A 96 -8.40 -8.65 -6.74
N LEU A 97 -8.57 -9.68 -5.91
CA LEU A 97 -9.62 -9.70 -4.88
C LEU A 97 -9.43 -8.58 -3.86
N MET A 98 -8.20 -8.36 -3.39
CA MET A 98 -7.87 -7.25 -2.50
C MET A 98 -8.15 -5.88 -3.14
N LEU A 99 -7.82 -5.70 -4.42
CA LEU A 99 -8.10 -4.48 -5.17
C LEU A 99 -9.60 -4.20 -5.26
N ILE A 100 -10.40 -5.22 -5.61
CA ILE A 100 -11.86 -5.10 -5.69
C ILE A 100 -12.43 -4.71 -4.32
N PHE A 101 -11.97 -5.36 -3.25
CA PHE A 101 -12.39 -5.04 -1.88
C PHE A 101 -12.04 -3.59 -1.49
N ALA A 102 -10.81 -3.15 -1.76
CA ALA A 102 -10.38 -1.79 -1.47
C ALA A 102 -11.15 -0.74 -2.28
N LEU A 103 -11.41 -1.01 -3.57
CA LEU A 103 -12.22 -0.15 -4.42
C LEU A 103 -13.65 -0.05 -3.92
N ALA A 104 -14.26 -1.17 -3.50
CA ALA A 104 -15.59 -1.16 -2.90
C ALA A 104 -15.65 -0.26 -1.66
N LEU A 105 -14.68 -0.35 -0.75
CA LEU A 105 -14.60 0.52 0.43
C LEU A 105 -14.48 2.02 0.07
N ILE A 106 -13.78 2.35 -1.00
CA ILE A 106 -13.61 3.74 -1.46
C ILE A 106 -14.89 4.25 -2.12
N PHE A 107 -15.50 3.48 -3.01
CA PHE A 107 -16.73 3.87 -3.71
C PHE A 107 -17.93 3.99 -2.76
N TYR A 108 -18.05 3.09 -1.78
CA TYR A 108 -19.13 3.14 -0.80
C TYR A 108 -18.79 3.96 0.46
N SER A 109 -17.70 4.73 0.44
CA SER A 109 -17.21 5.44 1.63
C SER A 109 -18.23 6.40 2.25
N GLU A 110 -19.02 7.13 1.46
CA GLU A 110 -20.06 8.03 1.98
C GLU A 110 -21.19 7.27 2.65
N ARG A 111 -21.63 6.15 2.06
CA ARG A 111 -22.70 5.32 2.62
C ARG A 111 -22.24 4.63 3.90
N ILE A 112 -21.02 4.12 3.92
CA ILE A 112 -20.44 3.46 5.10
C ILE A 112 -20.28 4.45 6.25
N THR A 113 -19.82 5.67 5.96
CA THR A 113 -19.69 6.73 6.97
C THR A 113 -21.05 7.12 7.56
N ALA A 114 -22.12 7.10 6.75
CA ALA A 114 -23.47 7.45 7.19
C ALA A 114 -24.16 6.39 8.05
N VAL A 115 -23.73 5.13 7.98
CA VAL A 115 -24.34 4.01 8.71
C VAL A 115 -23.79 3.87 10.15
N GLU A 116 -22.72 4.61 10.50
CA GLU A 116 -22.08 4.57 11.84
C GLU A 116 -21.90 3.14 12.36
N ILE A 117 -21.12 2.34 11.62
CA ILE A 117 -20.82 0.95 12.02
C ILE A 117 -19.84 0.97 13.20
N ASP A 118 -20.28 0.44 14.34
CA ASP A 118 -19.51 0.40 15.61
C ASP A 118 -18.48 -0.74 15.72
N ASP A 119 -18.29 -1.54 14.66
CA ASP A 119 -17.30 -2.63 14.68
C ASP A 119 -15.86 -2.11 14.58
N GLU A 120 -15.06 -2.32 15.63
CA GLU A 120 -13.66 -1.88 15.71
C GLU A 120 -12.79 -2.43 14.57
N ILE A 121 -12.99 -3.70 14.21
CA ILE A 121 -12.25 -4.37 13.13
C ILE A 121 -12.56 -3.68 11.79
N PHE A 122 -13.84 -3.45 11.50
CA PHE A 122 -14.27 -2.85 10.25
C PHE A 122 -13.82 -1.38 10.16
N SER A 123 -13.89 -0.63 11.27
CA SER A 123 -13.38 0.75 11.37
C SER A 123 -11.89 0.82 11.07
N THR A 124 -11.10 -0.16 11.55
CA THR A 124 -9.66 -0.23 11.27
C THR A 124 -9.39 -0.42 9.76
N PHE A 125 -10.07 -1.35 9.10
CA PHE A 125 -9.94 -1.56 7.65
C PHE A 125 -10.45 -0.35 6.84
N PHE A 126 -11.53 0.30 7.28
CA PHE A 126 -12.09 1.47 6.61
C PHE A 126 -11.15 2.69 6.65
N ASN A 127 -10.50 2.91 7.79
CA ASN A 127 -9.46 3.93 7.94
C ASN A 127 -8.22 3.61 7.09
N GLY A 128 -7.90 2.31 6.92
CA GLY A 128 -6.80 1.81 6.11
C GLY A 128 -7.08 1.63 4.61
N ARG A 129 -8.26 2.03 4.09
CA ARG A 129 -8.68 1.69 2.71
C ARG A 129 -7.68 2.06 1.59
N TYR A 130 -6.97 3.18 1.72
CA TYR A 130 -5.96 3.59 0.73
C TYR A 130 -4.67 2.76 0.82
N ILE A 131 -4.36 2.23 2.01
CA ILE A 131 -3.23 1.33 2.22
C ILE A 131 -3.54 -0.01 1.54
N ILE A 132 -4.74 -0.56 1.74
CA ILE A 132 -5.20 -1.79 1.10
C ILE A 132 -5.21 -1.66 -0.43
N LEU A 133 -5.65 -0.51 -0.94
CA LEU A 133 -5.63 -0.22 -2.38
C LEU A 133 -4.20 -0.26 -2.94
N LEU A 134 -3.25 0.41 -2.29
CA LEU A 134 -1.86 0.43 -2.75
C LEU A 134 -1.21 -0.96 -2.64
N MET A 135 -1.46 -1.67 -1.55
CA MET A 135 -0.98 -3.04 -1.36
C MET A 135 -1.49 -3.98 -2.45
N GLY A 136 -2.79 -3.91 -2.78
CA GLY A 136 -3.37 -4.68 -3.87
C GLY A 136 -2.81 -4.27 -5.25
N ALA A 137 -2.63 -2.97 -5.51
CA ALA A 137 -2.10 -2.48 -6.78
C ALA A 137 -0.65 -2.92 -7.02
N PHE A 138 0.22 -2.78 -6.01
CA PHE A 138 1.60 -3.24 -6.14
C PHE A 138 1.69 -4.76 -6.18
N SER A 139 0.86 -5.48 -5.41
CA SER A 139 0.85 -6.95 -5.45
C SER A 139 0.34 -7.50 -6.77
N PHE A 140 -0.57 -6.80 -7.43
CA PHE A 140 -1.00 -7.14 -8.79
C PHE A 140 0.18 -6.98 -9.77
N TYR A 141 0.94 -5.89 -9.64
CA TYR A 141 2.13 -5.65 -10.46
C TYR A 141 3.23 -6.69 -10.23
N THR A 142 3.57 -7.02 -8.98
CA THR A 142 4.59 -8.02 -8.66
C THR A 142 4.14 -9.43 -9.04
N GLY A 143 2.87 -9.79 -8.79
CA GLY A 143 2.31 -11.07 -9.24
C GLY A 143 2.36 -11.22 -10.76
N PHE A 144 2.15 -10.12 -11.50
CA PHE A 144 2.24 -10.13 -12.95
C PHE A 144 3.69 -10.35 -13.42
N ILE A 145 4.67 -9.77 -12.73
CA ILE A 145 6.10 -10.03 -12.97
C ILE A 145 6.44 -11.51 -12.67
N TYR A 146 5.93 -12.05 -11.56
CA TYR A 146 6.12 -13.45 -11.17
C TYR A 146 5.40 -14.42 -12.10
N ASN A 147 4.42 -13.95 -12.86
CA ASN A 147 3.53 -14.77 -13.68
C ASN A 147 2.82 -15.85 -12.84
N ASP A 148 2.29 -15.45 -11.68
CA ASP A 148 1.55 -16.34 -10.79
C ASP A 148 0.10 -15.87 -10.60
N PHE A 149 -0.83 -16.70 -11.08
CA PHE A 149 -2.27 -16.52 -10.95
C PHE A 149 -2.85 -17.71 -10.19
N PHE A 150 -3.14 -17.56 -8.89
CA PHE A 150 -3.66 -18.66 -8.05
C PHE A 150 -2.83 -19.96 -8.14
N ALA A 151 -1.51 -19.85 -8.03
CA ALA A 151 -0.55 -20.95 -8.18
C ALA A 151 -0.53 -21.57 -9.59
N ARG A 152 -0.91 -20.81 -10.62
CA ARG A 152 -0.85 -21.20 -12.03
C ARG A 152 -0.18 -20.11 -12.85
N SER A 153 0.81 -20.49 -13.64
CA SER A 153 1.40 -19.58 -14.63
C SER A 153 0.53 -19.44 -15.87
N VAL A 154 0.47 -18.25 -16.45
CA VAL A 154 -0.27 -17.99 -17.69
C VAL A 154 0.71 -17.84 -18.85
N ASN A 155 0.48 -18.55 -19.94
CA ASN A 155 1.30 -18.46 -21.14
C ASN A 155 0.74 -17.41 -22.13
N ILE A 156 0.99 -16.12 -21.84
CA ILE A 156 0.45 -15.00 -22.64
C ILE A 156 1.28 -14.74 -23.90
N PHE A 157 2.61 -14.89 -23.82
CA PHE A 157 3.55 -14.51 -24.90
C PHE A 157 4.18 -15.71 -25.65
N GLY A 158 3.82 -16.94 -25.28
CA GLY A 158 4.50 -18.17 -25.71
C GLY A 158 5.77 -18.41 -24.90
N SER A 159 6.09 -19.66 -24.55
CA SER A 159 7.32 -19.98 -23.80
C SER A 159 8.57 -19.70 -24.64
N ALA A 160 9.65 -19.23 -24.01
CA ALA A 160 10.97 -19.15 -24.65
C ALA A 160 11.53 -20.55 -24.91
N TRP A 161 11.12 -21.53 -24.10
CA TRP A 161 11.44 -22.93 -24.25
C TRP A 161 10.69 -23.58 -25.40
N ALA A 162 11.42 -24.30 -26.25
CA ALA A 162 10.88 -25.09 -27.34
C ALA A 162 10.92 -26.58 -26.96
N THR A 163 9.79 -27.15 -26.58
CA THR A 163 9.62 -28.61 -26.62
C THR A 163 9.14 -29.00 -28.01
N HIS A 164 10.04 -29.50 -28.87
CA HIS A 164 9.61 -30.13 -30.13
C HIS A 164 9.10 -31.54 -29.85
N GLY A 165 7.91 -31.61 -29.24
CA GLY A 165 7.23 -32.87 -29.01
C GLY A 165 6.46 -33.28 -30.26
N ASN A 166 7.03 -34.17 -31.07
CA ASN A 166 6.20 -35.00 -31.94
C ASN A 166 5.25 -35.80 -31.02
N ASN A 167 3.97 -36.00 -31.40
CA ASN A 167 2.86 -36.48 -30.55
C ASN A 167 3.10 -37.75 -29.70
N ASN A 168 4.27 -38.40 -29.81
CA ASN A 168 4.66 -39.65 -29.16
C ASN A 168 5.89 -39.52 -28.22
N SER A 169 6.49 -38.33 -28.05
CA SER A 169 7.77 -38.19 -27.31
C SER A 169 7.60 -38.11 -25.78
N CYS A 170 6.44 -37.71 -25.26
CA CYS A 170 6.17 -37.68 -23.82
C CYS A 170 6.11 -39.07 -23.17
N TRP A 171 5.87 -40.12 -23.96
CA TRP A 171 5.83 -41.52 -23.50
C TRP A 171 7.18 -42.23 -23.55
N ASN A 172 8.23 -41.58 -24.06
CA ASN A 172 9.59 -42.12 -24.22
C ASN A 172 10.65 -41.28 -23.46
N TRP A 173 10.23 -40.55 -22.42
CA TRP A 173 11.12 -39.71 -21.61
C TRP A 173 12.23 -40.53 -20.96
N LYS A 174 13.50 -40.16 -21.20
CA LYS A 174 14.70 -40.86 -20.68
C LYS A 174 15.50 -40.01 -19.67
N GLY A 175 14.81 -39.22 -18.85
CA GLY A 175 15.43 -38.49 -17.74
C GLY A 175 16.30 -37.29 -18.16
N LEU A 176 17.18 -36.83 -17.25
CA LEU A 176 17.98 -35.60 -17.32
C LEU A 176 18.68 -35.31 -18.68
N LYS A 177 19.00 -36.32 -19.49
CA LYS A 177 19.68 -36.13 -20.77
C LYS A 177 18.79 -35.49 -21.84
N ASP A 178 17.48 -35.67 -21.74
CA ASP A 178 16.52 -35.01 -22.64
C ASP A 178 16.30 -33.55 -22.20
N VAL A 179 16.45 -33.24 -20.90
CA VAL A 179 16.40 -31.88 -20.35
C VAL A 179 17.57 -31.04 -20.86
N ASP A 180 18.81 -31.55 -20.77
CA ASP A 180 20.01 -30.89 -21.34
C ASP A 180 19.87 -30.60 -22.85
N LYS A 181 19.15 -31.46 -23.58
CA LYS A 181 18.90 -31.29 -25.02
C LYS A 181 17.88 -30.18 -25.26
N TRP A 182 16.79 -30.15 -24.50
CA TRP A 182 15.77 -29.11 -24.59
C TRP A 182 16.28 -27.74 -24.12
N GLU A 183 17.17 -27.69 -23.13
CA GLU A 183 17.89 -26.48 -22.71
C GLU A 183 18.76 -25.90 -23.83
N ARG A 184 19.50 -26.76 -24.54
CA ARG A 184 20.35 -26.33 -25.67
C ARG A 184 19.53 -25.86 -26.88
N GLU A 185 18.37 -26.47 -27.14
CA GLU A 185 17.45 -26.08 -28.21
C GLU A 185 16.67 -24.80 -27.87
N ALA A 186 16.31 -24.59 -26.59
CA ALA A 186 15.73 -23.35 -26.09
C ALA A 186 16.73 -22.18 -26.19
N ALA A 187 18.00 -22.40 -25.81
CA ALA A 187 19.07 -21.40 -25.95
C ALA A 187 19.34 -20.98 -27.42
N GLN A 188 18.99 -21.82 -28.40
CA GLN A 188 19.09 -21.48 -29.84
C GLN A 188 18.00 -20.52 -30.32
N ARG A 189 16.82 -20.48 -29.67
CA ARG A 189 15.84 -19.43 -29.92
C ARG A 189 16.21 -18.23 -29.06
N ASN A 190 16.82 -17.23 -29.69
CA ASN A 190 17.21 -15.95 -29.10
C ASN A 190 15.99 -15.08 -28.70
N ARG A 191 15.04 -15.63 -27.94
CA ARG A 191 13.87 -14.95 -27.38
C ARG A 191 14.10 -14.75 -25.88
N THR A 192 14.57 -13.58 -25.51
CA THR A 192 14.63 -13.16 -24.11
C THR A 192 13.22 -12.78 -23.65
N PHE A 193 12.68 -13.47 -22.65
CA PHE A 193 11.47 -13.00 -21.97
C PHE A 193 11.84 -11.74 -21.20
N SER A 194 11.27 -10.60 -21.59
CA SER A 194 11.75 -9.28 -21.12
C SER A 194 10.93 -8.67 -19.98
N ILE A 195 9.76 -9.24 -19.66
CA ILE A 195 8.77 -8.59 -18.77
C ILE A 195 8.34 -9.48 -17.59
N MET A 196 8.31 -10.80 -17.74
CA MET A 196 7.82 -11.73 -16.71
C MET A 196 8.68 -12.98 -16.63
N LEU A 197 8.48 -13.79 -15.57
CA LEU A 197 9.01 -15.14 -15.50
C LEU A 197 8.37 -16.06 -16.55
N ASP A 198 9.17 -16.94 -17.16
CA ASP A 198 8.67 -17.88 -18.16
C ASP A 198 7.71 -18.90 -17.51
N PRO A 199 6.51 -19.12 -18.08
CA PRO A 199 5.54 -20.06 -17.54
C PRO A 199 6.02 -21.51 -17.43
N VAL A 200 7.08 -21.91 -18.15
CA VAL A 200 7.59 -23.29 -18.12
C VAL A 200 8.14 -23.69 -16.75
N HIS A 201 8.68 -22.75 -15.97
CA HIS A 201 9.19 -23.03 -14.62
C HIS A 201 8.10 -23.46 -13.63
N CYS A 202 6.82 -23.21 -13.93
CA CYS A 202 5.69 -23.69 -13.11
C CYS A 202 5.39 -25.18 -13.33
N TYR A 203 5.92 -25.78 -14.41
CA TYR A 203 5.66 -27.17 -14.81
C TYR A 203 6.90 -28.07 -14.71
N ASP A 204 8.07 -27.52 -14.37
CA ASP A 204 9.25 -28.29 -13.95
C ASP A 204 9.02 -28.79 -12.52
N GLU A 205 8.13 -29.76 -12.37
CA GLU A 205 8.21 -30.67 -11.24
C GLU A 205 9.38 -31.62 -11.51
N ASP A 206 10.59 -31.20 -11.12
CA ASP A 206 11.58 -32.18 -10.69
C ASP A 206 10.91 -33.01 -9.59
N VAL A 207 10.61 -34.26 -9.93
CA VAL A 207 10.17 -35.30 -9.00
C VAL A 207 11.27 -35.48 -7.96
N VAL A 208 11.26 -34.64 -6.93
CA VAL A 208 12.00 -34.82 -5.68
C VAL A 208 11.00 -35.21 -4.60
N SER A 209 10.53 -36.45 -4.72
CA SER A 209 10.21 -37.34 -3.60
C SER A 209 10.18 -38.77 -4.08
#